data_AF-A0A1V5B9V3-F1
#
_entry.id   AF-A0A1V5B9V3-F1
#
_cell.length_a   1.000
_cell.length_b   1.000
_cell.length_c   1.000
_cell.angle_alpha   90.00
_cell.angle_beta   90.00
_cell.angle_gamma   90.00
#
_symmetry.space_group_name_H-M   'P 1'
#
loop_
_entity.id
_entity.type
_entity.pdbx_description
1 polymer ?
#
loop_
_entity_poly.entity_id
_entity_poly.type
_entity_poly.pdbx_seq_one_letter_code
_entity_poly.pdbx_strand_id
1 'polypeptide(L)'
;MERIFNRRTGNAVIIPMDHGVTVGPIKGIKSVKAIADAVASGGADAAIVHKGAAVFGHRGYGRDLGLIIHLSASTALGPDPNNKVLVATVEEALKIGADGVSIHVNVGAEDESNMLSTLGETSRNCQEWGMPLLAMMYPRGKKIKDEYSEEYIAHAARVGAELGADIVKTNYTGDQDSFARVVESCPIPVVIAGGPRIDSETDLLRMVEGAIAAGARGVAIGRNVFPPHLCSGARGTGRRGSSANRCRGFIGQHSSCIQAAEIKGRSALPGSMKAAMVLCRSHSLLFPLIILLFLLLFVPTGPSARAEDSSADGPILAVSSIRGNLEDGRPSSIFVVLQNNASPTYDTVEPGFDKNSARNIQVELESADEKIKIFSGKQNAGLLVAGENATVQFMALADGAALGIYPLQLRINYSRLSQVTASGSKAAPNFVFSYERASQELPLQVKVMQGPRIEQGELEGDALLGGQSSLGVVLANRGDLPAFDVQMQALPIAPFLMVLNDQENVSLAPGESATLTLSIFTDRNATSGYYALPCRISYRNGKNGETKKQDLALLIYVREQSSFPWLYLVAAGLILLLLTGGLFGLRKFMSNQRRIRIVKS
;
A
#
# COMPACT_ATOMS: atom_id res chain seq x y z
N MET A 1 -5.56 -17.88 -1.70
CA MET A 1 -5.84 -18.22 -3.12
C MET A 1 -6.62 -19.53 -3.31
N GLU A 2 -6.16 -20.68 -2.80
CA GLU A 2 -6.86 -21.98 -3.00
C GLU A 2 -8.19 -22.13 -2.27
N ARG A 3 -8.52 -21.19 -1.38
CA ARG A 3 -9.85 -21.02 -0.78
C ARG A 3 -10.86 -20.35 -1.74
N ILE A 4 -10.35 -19.69 -2.78
CA ILE A 4 -11.14 -18.94 -3.78
C ILE A 4 -11.16 -19.70 -5.12
N PHE A 5 -10.02 -20.26 -5.54
CA PHE A 5 -9.92 -21.08 -6.76
C PHE A 5 -9.95 -22.56 -6.42
N ASN A 6 -10.71 -23.34 -7.19
CA ASN A 6 -10.75 -24.78 -7.06
C ASN A 6 -9.39 -25.39 -7.42
N ARG A 7 -8.77 -26.11 -6.48
CA ARG A 7 -7.44 -26.70 -6.62
C ARG A 7 -7.27 -27.64 -7.82
N ARG A 8 -8.36 -28.26 -8.29
CA ARG A 8 -8.30 -29.22 -9.40
C ARG A 8 -8.35 -28.52 -10.75
N THR A 9 -9.19 -27.50 -10.87
CA THR A 9 -9.48 -26.87 -12.16
C THR A 9 -8.73 -25.55 -12.35
N GLY A 10 -8.24 -24.95 -11.27
CA GLY A 10 -7.66 -23.61 -11.29
C GLY A 10 -8.70 -22.50 -11.56
N ASN A 11 -10.00 -22.84 -11.58
CA ASN A 11 -11.09 -21.91 -11.85
C ASN A 11 -11.88 -21.57 -10.59
N ALA A 12 -12.54 -20.40 -10.59
CA ALA A 12 -13.38 -19.94 -9.48
C ALA A 12 -14.80 -19.55 -9.91
N VAL A 13 -15.80 -19.97 -9.14
CA VAL A 13 -17.15 -19.41 -9.18
C VAL A 13 -17.36 -18.54 -7.94
N ILE A 14 -17.29 -17.23 -8.15
CA ILE A 14 -17.40 -16.21 -7.09
C ILE A 14 -18.79 -15.58 -7.15
N ILE A 15 -19.43 -15.40 -6.00
CA ILE A 15 -20.77 -14.78 -5.90
C ILE A 15 -20.70 -13.45 -5.16
N PRO A 16 -20.70 -12.30 -5.88
CA PRO A 16 -20.78 -10.98 -5.28
C PRO A 16 -22.16 -10.72 -4.66
N MET A 17 -22.15 -10.30 -3.40
CA MET A 17 -23.31 -9.94 -2.58
C MET A 17 -23.12 -8.57 -1.89
N ASP A 18 -22.12 -7.80 -2.33
CA ASP A 18 -21.67 -6.50 -1.82
C ASP A 18 -22.59 -5.33 -2.25
N HIS A 19 -23.39 -5.53 -3.29
CA HIS A 19 -24.22 -4.50 -3.92
C HIS A 19 -25.19 -3.75 -2.97
N GLY A 20 -25.52 -4.30 -1.81
CA GLY A 20 -26.44 -3.69 -0.84
C GLY A 20 -26.01 -2.29 -0.38
N VAL A 21 -24.71 -2.00 -0.36
CA VAL A 21 -24.21 -0.65 -0.05
C VAL A 21 -24.43 0.31 -1.22
N THR A 22 -24.21 -0.15 -2.46
CA THR A 22 -24.32 0.72 -3.64
C THR A 22 -25.77 1.02 -4.02
N VAL A 23 -26.65 0.03 -4.03
CA VAL A 23 -28.03 0.17 -4.55
C VAL A 23 -29.12 -0.04 -3.50
N GLY A 24 -28.75 -0.21 -2.24
CA GLY A 24 -29.69 -0.50 -1.16
C GLY A 24 -30.25 -1.93 -1.22
N PRO A 25 -31.41 -2.18 -0.60
CA PRO A 25 -31.99 -3.52 -0.50
C PRO A 25 -32.28 -4.15 -1.87
N ILE A 26 -31.47 -5.13 -2.27
CA ILE A 26 -31.72 -5.88 -3.49
C ILE A 26 -32.90 -6.84 -3.25
N LYS A 27 -33.94 -6.69 -4.07
CA LYS A 27 -35.06 -7.65 -4.13
C LYS A 27 -34.50 -9.04 -4.39
N GLY A 28 -34.57 -9.93 -3.39
CA GLY A 28 -33.89 -11.22 -3.43
C GLY A 28 -33.16 -11.54 -2.13
N ILE A 29 -32.54 -10.54 -1.50
CA ILE A 29 -31.67 -10.71 -0.34
C ILE A 29 -32.39 -10.30 0.93
N LYS A 30 -33.24 -11.20 1.45
CA LYS A 30 -33.95 -11.00 2.74
C LYS A 30 -33.13 -11.44 3.95
N SER A 31 -32.24 -12.42 3.77
CA SER A 31 -31.37 -12.96 4.80
C SER A 31 -30.03 -13.32 4.17
N VAL A 32 -28.96 -12.70 4.67
CA VAL A 32 -27.59 -12.98 4.22
C VAL A 32 -27.24 -14.44 4.48
N LYS A 33 -27.60 -14.98 5.64
CA LYS A 33 -27.40 -16.39 6.01
C LYS A 33 -28.06 -17.36 5.04
N ALA A 34 -29.34 -17.17 4.73
CA ALA A 34 -30.07 -18.09 3.84
C ALA A 34 -29.49 -18.10 2.42
N ILE A 35 -28.96 -16.97 1.95
CA ILE A 35 -28.32 -16.89 0.65
C ILE A 35 -26.91 -17.47 0.69
N ALA A 36 -26.13 -17.18 1.73
CA ALA A 36 -24.84 -17.82 1.92
C ALA A 36 -24.99 -19.36 1.89
N ASP A 37 -26.04 -19.89 2.52
CA ASP A 37 -26.42 -21.31 2.49
C ASP A 37 -26.69 -21.83 1.07
N ALA A 38 -27.55 -21.13 0.33
CA ALA A 38 -27.89 -21.49 -1.04
C ALA A 38 -26.67 -21.44 -1.98
N VAL A 39 -25.82 -20.44 -1.81
CA VAL A 39 -24.62 -20.18 -2.61
C VAL A 39 -23.60 -21.31 -2.47
N ALA A 40 -23.15 -21.63 -1.26
CA ALA A 40 -22.16 -22.70 -1.13
C ALA A 40 -22.74 -24.08 -1.44
N SER A 41 -24.02 -24.31 -1.12
CA SER A 41 -24.67 -25.57 -1.50
C SER A 41 -24.85 -25.74 -3.00
N GLY A 42 -24.92 -24.62 -3.73
CA GLY A 42 -25.00 -24.60 -5.17
C GLY A 42 -23.66 -24.90 -5.85
N GLY A 43 -22.54 -24.88 -5.13
CA GLY A 43 -21.24 -25.16 -5.71
C GLY A 43 -20.33 -23.95 -5.88
N ALA A 44 -20.71 -22.77 -5.40
CA ALA A 44 -19.83 -21.60 -5.42
C ALA A 44 -18.56 -21.84 -4.58
N ASP A 45 -17.46 -21.26 -5.03
CA ASP A 45 -16.15 -21.39 -4.40
C ASP A 45 -15.91 -20.24 -3.41
N ALA A 46 -16.39 -19.03 -3.72
CA ALA A 46 -16.30 -17.88 -2.81
C ALA A 46 -17.51 -16.93 -2.91
N ALA A 47 -17.68 -16.07 -1.91
CA ALA A 47 -18.61 -14.96 -1.93
C ALA A 47 -17.92 -13.65 -1.54
N ILE A 48 -18.37 -12.54 -2.15
CA ILE A 48 -17.88 -11.19 -1.83
C ILE A 48 -18.96 -10.44 -1.06
N VAL A 49 -18.64 -9.92 0.12
CA VAL A 49 -19.56 -9.16 0.98
C VAL A 49 -18.85 -7.99 1.65
N HIS A 50 -19.59 -6.98 2.09
CA HIS A 50 -19.04 -5.97 3.00
C HIS A 50 -18.95 -6.48 4.45
N LYS A 51 -18.07 -5.89 5.25
CA LYS A 51 -17.82 -6.27 6.66
C LYS A 51 -19.08 -6.43 7.50
N GLY A 52 -20.06 -5.54 7.33
CA GLY A 52 -21.33 -5.62 8.06
C GLY A 52 -22.16 -6.85 7.70
N ALA A 53 -22.21 -7.23 6.42
CA ALA A 53 -22.96 -8.41 5.97
C ALA A 53 -22.30 -9.73 6.40
N ALA A 54 -20.96 -9.77 6.49
CA ALA A 54 -20.21 -10.95 6.91
C ALA A 54 -20.64 -11.45 8.31
N VAL A 55 -20.88 -10.53 9.25
CA VAL A 55 -21.33 -10.85 10.62
C VAL A 55 -22.67 -11.58 10.63
N PHE A 56 -23.59 -11.23 9.73
CA PHE A 56 -24.92 -11.85 9.64
C PHE A 56 -24.95 -13.13 8.81
N GLY A 57 -23.81 -13.51 8.20
CA GLY A 57 -23.70 -14.60 7.25
C GLY A 57 -23.10 -15.90 7.81
N HIS A 58 -22.75 -15.96 9.10
CA HIS A 58 -22.03 -17.11 9.65
C HIS A 58 -22.83 -18.43 9.51
N ARG A 59 -22.14 -19.45 8.99
CA ARG A 59 -22.68 -20.79 8.75
C ARG A 59 -22.02 -21.78 9.70
N GLY A 60 -22.84 -22.56 10.41
CA GLY A 60 -22.37 -23.63 11.29
C GLY A 60 -22.40 -25.03 10.65
N TYR A 61 -22.65 -25.13 9.34
CA TYR A 61 -22.81 -26.40 8.62
C TYR A 61 -22.63 -26.26 7.09
N GLY A 62 -22.36 -27.39 6.45
CA GLY A 62 -22.30 -27.52 4.99
C GLY A 62 -20.89 -27.32 4.41
N ARG A 63 -20.81 -27.25 3.07
CA ARG A 63 -19.55 -27.00 2.35
C ARG A 63 -18.99 -25.61 2.72
N ASP A 64 -17.70 -25.55 2.95
CA ASP A 64 -16.98 -24.28 3.13
C ASP A 64 -17.10 -23.38 1.90
N LEU A 65 -17.20 -22.08 2.15
CA LEU A 65 -17.26 -21.03 1.13
C LEU A 65 -16.16 -20.02 1.40
N GLY A 66 -15.36 -19.70 0.39
CA GLY A 66 -14.36 -18.64 0.49
C GLY A 66 -15.01 -17.31 0.85
N LEU A 67 -14.49 -16.60 1.85
CA LEU A 67 -15.00 -15.30 2.27
C LEU A 67 -14.10 -14.17 1.75
N ILE A 68 -14.63 -13.32 0.86
CA ILE A 68 -13.93 -12.14 0.38
C ILE A 68 -14.61 -10.88 0.95
N ILE A 69 -13.86 -10.07 1.70
CA ILE A 69 -14.39 -8.81 2.25
C ILE A 69 -14.16 -7.65 1.28
N HIS A 70 -15.23 -6.99 0.84
CA HIS A 70 -15.16 -5.80 0.01
C HIS A 70 -14.87 -4.56 0.85
N LEU A 71 -13.72 -3.93 0.59
CA LEU A 71 -13.16 -2.85 1.40
C LEU A 71 -13.56 -1.46 0.92
N SER A 72 -13.92 -1.29 -0.35
CA SER A 72 -14.27 0.02 -0.92
C SER A 72 -15.77 0.14 -1.18
N ALA A 73 -16.35 1.33 -1.05
CA ALA A 73 -17.76 1.55 -1.33
C ALA A 73 -18.03 2.91 -1.97
N SER A 74 -19.19 2.99 -2.62
CA SER A 74 -19.89 4.22 -2.96
C SER A 74 -21.38 3.88 -3.04
N THR A 75 -22.24 4.91 -2.95
CA THR A 75 -23.68 4.74 -3.08
C THR A 75 -24.19 5.37 -4.37
N ALA A 76 -25.24 4.80 -4.95
CA ALA A 76 -25.90 5.37 -6.13
C ALA A 76 -26.62 6.70 -5.83
N LEU A 77 -26.83 7.01 -4.54
CA LEU A 77 -27.41 8.28 -4.07
C LEU A 77 -26.34 9.36 -3.83
N GLY A 78 -25.06 9.00 -3.85
CA GLY A 78 -23.96 9.93 -3.65
C GLY A 78 -23.83 10.90 -4.82
N PRO A 79 -23.17 12.06 -4.60
CA PRO A 79 -22.97 13.06 -5.65
C PRO A 79 -22.15 12.52 -6.83
N ASP A 80 -21.18 11.65 -6.57
CA ASP A 80 -20.50 10.84 -7.59
C ASP A 80 -20.57 9.35 -7.23
N PRO A 81 -21.42 8.55 -7.91
CA PRO A 81 -21.49 7.11 -7.74
C PRO A 81 -20.22 6.34 -8.16
N ASN A 82 -19.33 6.95 -8.95
CA ASN A 82 -18.09 6.32 -9.42
C ASN A 82 -16.91 6.50 -8.45
N ASN A 83 -16.98 7.47 -7.52
CA ASN A 83 -15.95 7.68 -6.52
C ASN A 83 -16.04 6.60 -5.42
N LYS A 84 -15.17 5.60 -5.49
CA LYS A 84 -15.06 4.51 -4.51
C LYS A 84 -14.09 4.90 -3.41
N VAL A 85 -14.55 4.85 -2.16
CA VAL A 85 -13.74 5.17 -0.99
C VAL A 85 -13.56 3.96 -0.09
N LEU A 86 -12.43 3.88 0.62
CA LEU A 86 -12.18 2.80 1.57
C LEU A 86 -13.12 2.92 2.78
N VAL A 87 -13.82 1.83 3.11
CA VAL A 87 -14.74 1.72 4.24
C VAL A 87 -14.39 0.59 5.20
N ALA A 88 -13.39 -0.22 4.86
CA ALA A 88 -12.81 -1.23 5.73
C ALA A 88 -11.31 -1.41 5.47
N THR A 89 -10.56 -1.89 6.47
CA THR A 89 -9.13 -2.18 6.29
C THR A 89 -8.86 -3.69 6.12
N VAL A 90 -7.65 -4.03 5.69
CA VAL A 90 -7.19 -5.43 5.59
C VAL A 90 -7.19 -6.10 6.98
N GLU A 91 -6.79 -5.37 8.01
CA GLU A 91 -6.79 -5.83 9.41
C GLU A 91 -8.20 -6.12 9.94
N GLU A 92 -9.19 -5.30 9.57
CA GLU A 92 -10.59 -5.61 9.88
C GLU A 92 -11.03 -6.90 9.20
N ALA A 93 -10.66 -7.11 7.93
CA ALA A 93 -10.99 -8.34 7.21
C ALA A 93 -10.32 -9.57 7.83
N LEU A 94 -9.07 -9.47 8.27
CA LEU A 94 -8.36 -10.52 9.00
C LEU A 94 -9.08 -10.90 10.29
N LYS A 95 -9.51 -9.91 11.09
CA LYS A 95 -10.27 -10.14 12.33
C LYS A 95 -11.62 -10.83 12.08
N ILE A 96 -12.20 -10.66 10.89
CA ILE A 96 -13.45 -11.32 10.48
C ILE A 96 -13.19 -12.76 9.99
N GLY A 97 -11.93 -13.12 9.72
CA GLY A 97 -11.55 -14.43 9.17
C GLY A 97 -11.73 -14.51 7.66
N ALA A 98 -11.48 -13.41 6.93
CA ALA A 98 -11.56 -13.39 5.47
C ALA A 98 -10.48 -14.29 4.83
N ASP A 99 -10.84 -14.95 3.71
CA ASP A 99 -9.94 -15.70 2.84
C ASP A 99 -9.32 -14.81 1.73
N GLY A 100 -9.82 -13.58 1.59
CA GLY A 100 -9.40 -12.57 0.64
C GLY A 100 -10.07 -11.23 0.90
N VAL A 101 -9.59 -10.19 0.25
CA VAL A 101 -10.25 -8.87 0.22
C VAL A 101 -10.47 -8.41 -1.21
N SER A 102 -11.35 -7.44 -1.40
CA SER A 102 -11.54 -6.82 -2.71
C SER A 102 -11.72 -5.32 -2.64
N ILE A 103 -11.28 -4.63 -3.69
CA ILE A 103 -11.52 -3.20 -3.89
C ILE A 103 -12.05 -2.94 -5.30
N HIS A 104 -12.59 -1.76 -5.52
CA HIS A 104 -13.14 -1.34 -6.81
C HIS A 104 -12.43 -0.08 -7.30
N VAL A 105 -11.91 -0.14 -8.52
CA VAL A 105 -11.31 0.99 -9.22
C VAL A 105 -12.05 1.23 -10.54
N ASN A 106 -12.58 2.44 -10.69
CA ASN A 106 -13.14 2.92 -11.95
C ASN A 106 -12.06 3.70 -12.71
N VAL A 107 -11.40 3.04 -13.66
CA VAL A 107 -10.32 3.60 -14.49
C VAL A 107 -10.92 4.58 -15.51
N GLY A 108 -10.41 5.81 -15.53
CA GLY A 108 -10.95 6.92 -16.32
C GLY A 108 -11.97 7.82 -15.60
N ALA A 109 -12.32 7.51 -14.34
CA ALA A 109 -13.26 8.31 -13.54
C ALA A 109 -12.58 9.60 -13.04
N GLU A 110 -13.39 10.56 -12.59
CA GLU A 110 -12.87 11.86 -12.12
C GLU A 110 -11.93 11.71 -10.92
N ASP A 111 -12.27 10.82 -9.98
CA ASP A 111 -11.49 10.50 -8.78
C ASP A 111 -10.55 9.28 -8.95
N GLU A 112 -10.18 8.92 -10.18
CA GLU A 112 -9.32 7.75 -10.44
C GLU A 112 -8.01 7.77 -9.64
N SER A 113 -7.34 8.92 -9.56
CA SER A 113 -6.06 9.06 -8.85
C SER A 113 -6.15 8.60 -7.39
N ASN A 114 -7.24 8.92 -6.70
CA ASN A 114 -7.50 8.51 -5.32
C ASN A 114 -7.77 7.00 -5.23
N MET A 115 -8.52 6.45 -6.18
CA MET A 115 -8.77 4.99 -6.24
C MET A 115 -7.50 4.20 -6.54
N LEU A 116 -6.61 4.70 -7.41
CA LEU A 116 -5.30 4.09 -7.67
C LEU A 116 -4.37 4.17 -6.46
N SER A 117 -4.37 5.31 -5.74
CA SER A 117 -3.66 5.45 -4.47
C SER A 117 -4.17 4.43 -3.44
N THR A 118 -5.50 4.28 -3.33
CA THR A 118 -6.15 3.30 -2.45
C THR A 118 -5.79 1.87 -2.84
N LEU A 119 -5.70 1.56 -4.14
CA LEU A 119 -5.25 0.26 -4.62
C LEU A 119 -3.81 -0.04 -4.22
N GLY A 120 -2.89 0.91 -4.44
CA GLY A 120 -1.49 0.74 -4.05
C GLY A 120 -1.30 0.55 -2.53
N GLU A 121 -2.02 1.30 -1.72
CA GLU A 121 -2.01 1.14 -0.26
C GLU A 121 -2.60 -0.21 0.18
N THR A 122 -3.77 -0.57 -0.36
CA THR A 122 -4.42 -1.84 -0.03
C THR A 122 -3.56 -3.03 -0.45
N SER A 123 -2.95 -2.98 -1.62
CA SER A 123 -2.01 -3.97 -2.14
C SER A 123 -0.82 -4.17 -1.19
N ARG A 124 -0.20 -3.07 -0.74
CA ARG A 124 0.89 -3.11 0.25
C ARG A 124 0.45 -3.79 1.55
N ASN A 125 -0.71 -3.44 2.08
CA ASN A 125 -1.24 -4.04 3.30
C ASN A 125 -1.61 -5.53 3.09
N CYS A 126 -2.12 -5.88 1.91
CA CYS A 126 -2.41 -7.27 1.56
C CYS A 126 -1.14 -8.12 1.53
N GLN A 127 -0.05 -7.59 0.94
CA GLN A 127 1.24 -8.26 0.89
C GLN A 127 1.83 -8.46 2.29
N GLU A 128 1.78 -7.44 3.17
CA GLU A 128 2.23 -7.52 4.56
C GLU A 128 1.58 -8.70 5.30
N TRP A 129 0.28 -8.89 5.11
CA TRP A 129 -0.50 -9.92 5.81
C TRP A 129 -0.69 -11.22 5.03
N GLY A 130 -0.12 -11.35 3.83
CA GLY A 130 -0.37 -12.50 2.94
C GLY A 130 -1.83 -12.67 2.53
N MET A 131 -2.60 -11.58 2.52
CA MET A 131 -4.04 -11.57 2.22
C MET A 131 -4.28 -11.47 0.71
N PRO A 132 -4.99 -12.41 0.07
CA PRO A 132 -5.31 -12.30 -1.36
C PRO A 132 -6.15 -11.07 -1.71
N LEU A 133 -5.74 -10.31 -2.72
CA LEU A 133 -6.41 -9.11 -3.20
C LEU A 133 -7.09 -9.34 -4.56
N LEU A 134 -8.42 -9.18 -4.59
CA LEU A 134 -9.20 -9.09 -5.81
C LEU A 134 -9.49 -7.62 -6.16
N ALA A 135 -8.88 -7.11 -7.23
CA ALA A 135 -9.16 -5.78 -7.75
C ALA A 135 -10.28 -5.83 -8.80
N MET A 136 -11.37 -5.12 -8.54
CA MET A 136 -12.44 -4.91 -9.54
C MET A 136 -12.08 -3.71 -10.40
N MET A 137 -11.56 -3.97 -11.60
CA MET A 137 -11.05 -2.97 -12.52
C MET A 137 -12.05 -2.77 -13.65
N TYR A 138 -12.73 -1.63 -13.67
CA TYR A 138 -13.68 -1.29 -14.73
C TYR A 138 -13.30 0.02 -15.42
N PRO A 139 -13.30 0.06 -16.75
CA PRO A 139 -13.17 1.31 -17.47
C PRO A 139 -14.48 2.09 -17.34
N ARG A 140 -14.47 3.21 -16.60
CA ARG A 140 -15.61 4.13 -16.46
C ARG A 140 -15.15 5.55 -16.34
N GLY A 141 -15.78 6.44 -17.10
CA GLY A 141 -15.60 7.88 -16.94
C GLY A 141 -15.82 8.63 -18.24
N LYS A 142 -15.61 9.96 -18.22
CA LYS A 142 -16.00 10.87 -19.32
C LYS A 142 -15.34 10.52 -20.66
N LYS A 143 -14.17 9.88 -20.63
CA LYS A 143 -13.41 9.48 -21.83
C LYS A 143 -13.70 8.06 -22.31
N ILE A 144 -14.41 7.26 -21.51
CA ILE A 144 -14.75 5.88 -21.84
C ILE A 144 -16.03 5.87 -22.65
N LYS A 145 -15.92 5.55 -23.94
CA LYS A 145 -17.06 5.47 -24.86
C LYS A 145 -17.85 4.17 -24.72
N ASP A 146 -17.16 3.09 -24.40
CA ASP A 146 -17.72 1.75 -24.25
C ASP A 146 -16.98 0.99 -23.15
N GLU A 147 -17.68 0.62 -22.08
CA GLU A 147 -17.11 -0.15 -20.95
C GLU A 147 -16.77 -1.61 -21.32
N TYR A 148 -17.15 -2.05 -22.52
CA TYR A 148 -16.91 -3.39 -23.07
C TYR A 148 -15.81 -3.42 -24.14
N SER A 149 -15.17 -2.28 -24.43
CA SER A 149 -14.05 -2.18 -25.36
C SER A 149 -12.84 -2.98 -24.88
N GLU A 150 -12.27 -3.79 -25.77
CA GLU A 150 -11.05 -4.56 -25.54
C GLU A 150 -9.89 -3.69 -25.03
N GLU A 151 -9.62 -2.56 -25.68
CA GLU A 151 -8.52 -1.65 -25.33
C GLU A 151 -8.64 -1.16 -23.89
N TYR A 152 -9.84 -0.72 -23.51
CA TYR A 152 -10.08 -0.16 -22.18
C TYR A 152 -10.09 -1.22 -21.09
N ILE A 153 -10.65 -2.40 -21.38
CA ILE A 153 -10.63 -3.53 -20.44
C ILE A 153 -9.20 -4.04 -20.26
N ALA A 154 -8.44 -4.24 -21.33
CA ALA A 154 -7.05 -4.69 -21.27
C ALA A 154 -6.20 -3.72 -20.44
N HIS A 155 -6.34 -2.42 -20.67
CA HIS A 155 -5.63 -1.41 -19.90
C HIS A 155 -6.02 -1.45 -18.41
N ALA A 156 -7.32 -1.45 -18.09
CA ALA A 156 -7.79 -1.49 -16.71
C ALA A 156 -7.34 -2.77 -15.98
N ALA A 157 -7.40 -3.92 -16.65
CA ALA A 157 -6.93 -5.20 -16.12
C ALA A 157 -5.42 -5.19 -15.85
N ARG A 158 -4.64 -4.67 -16.79
CA ARG A 158 -3.18 -4.54 -16.64
C ARG A 158 -2.81 -3.62 -15.48
N VAL A 159 -3.50 -2.48 -15.31
CA VAL A 159 -3.30 -1.57 -14.17
C VAL A 159 -3.52 -2.30 -12.85
N GLY A 160 -4.57 -3.11 -12.74
CA GLY A 160 -4.84 -3.89 -11.52
C GLY A 160 -3.69 -4.84 -11.17
N ALA A 161 -3.14 -5.52 -12.18
CA ALA A 161 -2.04 -6.45 -12.00
C ALA A 161 -0.73 -5.74 -11.61
N GLU A 162 -0.37 -4.66 -12.31
CA GLU A 162 0.85 -3.88 -12.05
C GLU A 162 0.83 -3.21 -10.67
N LEU A 163 -0.35 -2.88 -10.15
CA LEU A 163 -0.51 -2.33 -8.80
C LEU A 163 -0.63 -3.40 -7.70
N GLY A 164 -0.41 -4.67 -8.04
CA GLY A 164 -0.22 -5.76 -7.08
C GLY A 164 -1.50 -6.47 -6.63
N ALA A 165 -2.54 -6.48 -7.45
CA ALA A 165 -3.67 -7.41 -7.24
C ALA A 165 -3.25 -8.86 -7.52
N ASP A 166 -3.89 -9.82 -6.86
CA ASP A 166 -3.73 -11.26 -7.15
C ASP A 166 -4.77 -11.76 -8.15
N ILE A 167 -5.93 -11.09 -8.22
CA ILE A 167 -7.05 -11.41 -9.09
C ILE A 167 -7.59 -10.11 -9.67
N VAL A 168 -7.81 -10.07 -10.98
CA VAL A 168 -8.55 -8.98 -11.61
C VAL A 168 -9.96 -9.44 -11.93
N LYS A 169 -10.95 -8.63 -11.52
CA LYS A 169 -12.33 -8.75 -11.97
C LYS A 169 -12.66 -7.62 -12.93
N THR A 170 -13.12 -7.95 -14.13
CA THR A 170 -13.48 -6.96 -15.16
C THR A 170 -14.66 -7.41 -16.02
N ASN A 171 -15.08 -6.59 -16.99
CA ASN A 171 -16.17 -6.92 -17.93
C ASN A 171 -15.70 -7.92 -18.99
N TYR A 172 -16.61 -8.75 -19.51
CA TYR A 172 -16.36 -9.53 -20.73
C TYR A 172 -16.57 -8.64 -21.95
N THR A 173 -15.69 -8.69 -22.96
CA THR A 173 -15.81 -7.84 -24.18
C THR A 173 -17.01 -8.20 -25.05
N GLY A 174 -17.65 -9.34 -24.81
CA GLY A 174 -18.77 -9.86 -25.61
C GLY A 174 -18.34 -10.87 -26.68
N ASP A 175 -17.05 -10.99 -26.95
CA ASP A 175 -16.48 -11.86 -27.96
C ASP A 175 -15.22 -12.57 -27.44
N GLN A 176 -15.04 -13.84 -27.81
CA GLN A 176 -13.99 -14.70 -27.28
C GLN A 176 -12.59 -14.23 -27.72
N ASP A 177 -12.42 -13.84 -28.99
CA ASP A 177 -11.12 -13.49 -29.56
C ASP A 177 -10.60 -12.16 -28.99
N SER A 178 -11.49 -11.15 -28.88
CA SER A 178 -11.16 -9.90 -28.20
C SER A 178 -10.86 -10.09 -26.71
N PHE A 179 -11.62 -10.97 -26.02
CA PHE A 179 -11.36 -11.22 -24.62
C PHE A 179 -10.07 -12.01 -24.38
N ALA A 180 -9.67 -12.87 -25.32
CA ALA A 180 -8.40 -13.59 -25.22
C ALA A 180 -7.20 -12.62 -25.19
N ARG A 181 -7.26 -11.53 -25.96
CA ARG A 181 -6.23 -10.47 -25.93
C ARG A 181 -6.20 -9.71 -24.60
N VAL A 182 -7.37 -9.48 -23.99
CA VAL A 182 -7.45 -8.94 -22.62
C VAL A 182 -6.73 -9.87 -21.64
N VAL A 183 -7.05 -11.17 -21.68
CA VAL A 183 -6.45 -12.17 -20.78
C VAL A 183 -4.93 -12.26 -20.99
N GLU A 184 -4.47 -12.29 -22.24
CA GLU A 184 -3.05 -12.32 -22.59
C GLU A 184 -2.30 -11.09 -22.07
N SER A 185 -2.95 -9.92 -22.04
CA SER A 185 -2.35 -8.69 -21.54
C SER A 185 -2.23 -8.61 -20.01
N CYS A 186 -2.88 -9.51 -19.26
CA CYS A 186 -2.95 -9.49 -17.80
C CYS A 186 -2.20 -10.70 -17.20
N PRO A 187 -1.11 -10.50 -16.43
CA PRO A 187 -0.27 -11.61 -15.97
C PRO A 187 -0.86 -12.42 -14.81
N ILE A 188 -2.03 -12.03 -14.30
CA ILE A 188 -2.71 -12.65 -13.15
C ILE A 188 -4.09 -13.16 -13.56
N PRO A 189 -4.71 -14.08 -12.77
CA PRO A 189 -6.04 -14.59 -13.05
C PRO A 189 -7.09 -13.50 -13.28
N VAL A 190 -7.72 -13.51 -14.45
CA VAL A 190 -8.87 -12.66 -14.80
C VAL A 190 -10.16 -13.42 -14.55
N VAL A 191 -11.10 -12.82 -13.81
CA VAL A 191 -12.47 -13.30 -13.65
C VAL A 191 -13.46 -12.30 -14.24
N ILE A 192 -14.46 -12.79 -14.97
CA ILE A 192 -15.44 -11.87 -15.59
C ILE A 192 -16.57 -11.52 -14.63
N ALA A 193 -17.02 -10.27 -14.68
CA ALA A 193 -18.25 -9.83 -14.06
C ALA A 193 -19.46 -10.36 -14.85
N GLY A 194 -20.56 -10.62 -14.14
CA GLY A 194 -21.81 -11.05 -14.78
C GLY A 194 -22.54 -9.98 -15.59
N GLY A 195 -22.06 -8.72 -15.58
CA GLY A 195 -22.71 -7.62 -16.30
C GLY A 195 -24.11 -7.25 -15.76
N PRO A 196 -24.89 -6.51 -16.57
CA PRO A 196 -26.32 -6.32 -16.36
C PRO A 196 -27.08 -7.66 -16.33
N ARG A 197 -28.38 -7.59 -16.05
CA ARG A 197 -29.22 -8.79 -16.10
C ARG A 197 -29.30 -9.30 -17.54
N ILE A 198 -29.10 -10.59 -17.72
CA ILE A 198 -29.34 -11.32 -18.97
C ILE A 198 -30.59 -12.18 -18.75
N ASP A 199 -31.62 -11.99 -19.57
CA ASP A 199 -32.89 -12.70 -19.39
C ASP A 199 -32.84 -14.17 -19.86
N SER A 200 -31.86 -14.49 -20.69
CA SER A 200 -31.61 -15.82 -21.24
C SER A 200 -30.46 -16.50 -20.49
N GLU A 201 -30.77 -17.59 -19.78
CA GLU A 201 -29.77 -18.44 -19.12
C GLU A 201 -28.75 -18.99 -20.12
N THR A 202 -29.21 -19.30 -21.34
CA THR A 202 -28.35 -19.75 -22.44
C THR A 202 -27.33 -18.69 -22.84
N ASP A 203 -27.72 -17.42 -22.91
CA ASP A 203 -26.80 -16.35 -23.31
C ASP A 203 -25.80 -16.03 -22.20
N LEU A 204 -26.23 -16.15 -20.94
CA LEU A 204 -25.33 -16.08 -19.80
C LEU A 204 -24.31 -17.23 -19.81
N LEU A 205 -24.76 -18.46 -20.10
CA LEU A 205 -23.89 -19.61 -20.28
C LEU A 205 -22.88 -19.43 -21.41
N ARG A 206 -23.32 -18.90 -22.56
CA ARG A 206 -22.43 -18.59 -23.70
C ARG A 206 -21.38 -17.54 -23.34
N MET A 207 -21.76 -16.51 -22.58
CA MET A 207 -20.81 -15.51 -22.10
C MET A 207 -19.75 -16.14 -21.19
N VAL A 208 -20.18 -17.00 -20.26
CA VAL A 208 -19.29 -17.74 -19.37
C VAL A 208 -18.37 -18.67 -20.15
N GLU A 209 -18.93 -19.46 -21.07
CA GLU A 209 -18.18 -20.38 -21.92
C GLU A 209 -17.14 -19.65 -22.77
N GLY A 210 -17.55 -18.56 -23.44
CA GLY A 210 -16.64 -17.72 -24.24
C GLY A 210 -15.52 -17.12 -23.42
N ALA A 211 -15.80 -16.62 -22.21
CA ALA A 211 -14.77 -16.08 -21.34
C ALA A 211 -13.77 -17.13 -20.85
N ILE A 212 -14.24 -18.30 -20.41
CA ILE A 212 -13.36 -19.39 -19.98
C ILE A 212 -12.54 -19.92 -21.17
N ALA A 213 -13.15 -20.05 -22.35
CA ALA A 213 -12.47 -20.46 -23.57
C ALA A 213 -11.44 -19.42 -24.07
N ALA A 214 -11.62 -18.14 -23.72
CA ALA A 214 -10.65 -17.06 -23.93
C ALA A 214 -9.51 -17.05 -22.88
N GLY A 215 -9.56 -17.91 -21.85
CA GLY A 215 -8.52 -18.04 -20.83
C GLY A 215 -8.84 -17.40 -19.47
N ALA A 216 -10.06 -16.89 -19.27
CA ALA A 216 -10.50 -16.45 -17.95
C ALA A 216 -10.42 -17.59 -16.93
N ARG A 217 -10.08 -17.27 -15.68
CA ARG A 217 -9.96 -18.25 -14.59
C ARG A 217 -11.19 -18.30 -13.70
N GLY A 218 -12.31 -17.77 -14.17
CA GLY A 218 -13.56 -17.84 -13.42
C GLY A 218 -14.51 -16.69 -13.70
N VAL A 219 -15.55 -16.65 -12.86
CA VAL A 219 -16.64 -15.68 -12.98
C VAL A 219 -17.02 -15.14 -11.60
N ALA A 220 -17.44 -13.89 -11.59
CA ALA A 220 -17.92 -13.19 -10.40
C ALA A 220 -19.32 -12.60 -10.69
N ILE A 221 -20.36 -13.42 -10.54
CA ILE A 221 -21.72 -13.13 -11.01
C ILE A 221 -22.68 -12.94 -9.83
N GLY A 222 -23.22 -11.74 -9.67
CA GLY A 222 -24.16 -11.39 -8.59
C GLY A 222 -25.61 -11.39 -9.06
N ARG A 223 -26.03 -10.29 -9.71
CA ARG A 223 -27.44 -10.02 -10.10
C ARG A 223 -28.12 -11.13 -10.92
N ASN A 224 -27.38 -11.85 -11.77
CA ASN A 224 -27.93 -12.97 -12.56
C ASN A 224 -28.20 -14.24 -11.73
N VAL A 225 -27.61 -14.35 -10.53
CA VAL A 225 -27.84 -15.45 -9.59
C VAL A 225 -29.05 -15.16 -8.67
N PHE A 226 -29.40 -13.87 -8.49
CA PHE A 226 -30.46 -13.41 -7.57
C PHE A 226 -31.59 -12.57 -8.24
N PRO A 227 -32.45 -13.16 -9.09
CA PRO A 227 -33.64 -12.46 -9.60
C PRO A 227 -34.65 -11.92 -8.55
N PRO A 228 -35.29 -10.75 -8.78
CA PRO A 228 -36.33 -10.16 -7.91
C PRO A 228 -37.58 -11.02 -7.67
N HIS A 229 -37.99 -11.81 -8.67
CA HIS A 229 -39.16 -12.71 -8.60
C HIS A 229 -38.86 -14.04 -7.90
N LEU A 230 -37.59 -14.33 -7.58
CA LEU A 230 -37.25 -15.53 -6.82
C LEU A 230 -37.66 -15.43 -5.35
N CYS A 231 -37.79 -14.22 -4.79
CA CYS A 231 -38.03 -14.00 -3.35
C CYS A 231 -39.31 -13.22 -3.02
N SER A 232 -40.12 -12.87 -4.03
CA SER A 232 -41.51 -12.48 -3.83
C SER A 232 -42.34 -13.75 -3.63
N GLY A 233 -42.92 -13.93 -2.44
CA GLY A 233 -44.01 -14.88 -2.26
C GLY A 233 -45.20 -14.43 -3.10
N ALA A 234 -45.24 -14.88 -4.36
CA ALA A 234 -46.43 -14.77 -5.19
C ALA A 234 -47.30 -15.99 -4.89
N ARG A 235 -48.43 -15.74 -4.22
CA ARG A 235 -49.58 -16.66 -4.22
C ARG A 235 -50.02 -16.80 -5.68
N GLY A 236 -49.76 -17.94 -6.30
CA GLY A 236 -50.23 -18.20 -7.67
C GLY A 236 -49.40 -19.26 -8.39
N THR A 237 -50.01 -20.43 -8.59
CA THR A 237 -49.70 -21.47 -9.60
C THR A 237 -48.31 -22.14 -9.61
N GLY A 238 -48.23 -23.31 -8.97
CA GLY A 238 -48.00 -24.54 -9.76
C GLY A 238 -46.63 -25.21 -9.89
N ARG A 239 -45.47 -24.57 -9.58
CA ARG A 239 -44.16 -25.29 -9.51
C ARG A 239 -43.31 -24.79 -8.34
N ARG A 240 -43.36 -25.52 -7.22
CA ARG A 240 -42.75 -25.16 -5.94
C ARG A 240 -41.28 -25.59 -5.87
N GLY A 241 -40.37 -24.63 -5.89
CA GLY A 241 -39.01 -24.71 -5.34
C GLY A 241 -38.70 -23.39 -4.62
N SER A 242 -38.11 -23.42 -3.43
CA SER A 242 -37.71 -22.21 -2.69
C SER A 242 -36.70 -21.38 -3.51
N SER A 243 -36.57 -20.07 -3.23
CA SER A 243 -35.53 -19.22 -3.83
C SER A 243 -34.14 -19.85 -3.71
N ALA A 244 -33.86 -20.44 -2.55
CA ALA A 244 -32.63 -21.19 -2.26
C ALA A 244 -32.46 -22.42 -3.17
N ASN A 245 -33.52 -23.17 -3.48
CA ASN A 245 -33.45 -24.34 -4.36
C ASN A 245 -33.15 -23.95 -5.82
N ARG A 246 -33.62 -22.78 -6.28
CA ARG A 246 -33.33 -22.29 -7.63
C ARG A 246 -31.94 -21.64 -7.75
N CYS A 247 -31.49 -20.87 -6.76
CA CYS A 247 -30.08 -20.44 -6.68
C CYS A 247 -29.13 -21.65 -6.64
N ARG A 248 -29.48 -22.68 -5.86
CA ARG A 248 -28.72 -23.94 -5.80
C ARG A 248 -28.71 -24.66 -7.16
N GLY A 249 -29.84 -24.71 -7.87
CA GLY A 249 -29.92 -25.32 -9.20
C GLY A 249 -29.08 -24.59 -10.25
N PHE A 250 -29.17 -23.27 -10.28
CA PHE A 250 -28.39 -22.40 -11.17
C PHE A 250 -26.88 -22.61 -10.92
N ILE A 251 -26.40 -22.36 -9.70
CA ILE A 251 -24.97 -22.52 -9.38
C ILE A 251 -24.52 -23.97 -9.60
N GLY A 252 -25.40 -24.96 -9.34
CA GLY A 252 -25.10 -26.38 -9.56
C GLY A 252 -24.87 -26.72 -11.04
N GLN A 253 -25.71 -26.20 -11.94
CA GLN A 253 -25.55 -26.38 -13.39
C GLN A 253 -24.33 -25.62 -13.94
N HIS A 254 -24.07 -24.40 -13.45
CA HIS A 254 -22.98 -23.58 -13.98
C HIS A 254 -21.62 -23.91 -13.39
N SER A 255 -21.55 -24.32 -12.13
CA SER A 255 -20.29 -24.74 -11.50
C SER A 255 -19.71 -25.96 -12.22
N SER A 256 -20.54 -26.93 -12.62
CA SER A 256 -20.07 -28.05 -13.43
C SER A 256 -19.54 -27.62 -14.80
N CYS A 257 -20.19 -26.67 -15.50
CA CYS A 257 -19.71 -26.18 -16.80
C CYS A 257 -18.39 -25.41 -16.68
N ILE A 258 -18.28 -24.52 -15.68
CA ILE A 258 -17.07 -23.71 -15.43
C ILE A 258 -15.90 -24.58 -14.96
N GLN A 259 -16.19 -25.63 -14.20
CA GLN A 259 -15.18 -26.58 -13.71
C GLN A 259 -14.83 -27.67 -14.74
N ALA A 260 -15.69 -27.96 -15.73
CA ALA A 260 -15.45 -28.98 -16.76
C ALA A 260 -14.71 -28.45 -18.00
N ALA A 261 -14.51 -27.14 -18.13
CA ALA A 261 -13.78 -26.56 -19.26
C ALA A 261 -12.28 -26.87 -19.16
N GLU A 262 -11.86 -27.99 -19.76
CA GLU A 262 -10.44 -28.32 -20.01
C GLU A 262 -9.89 -27.51 -21.19
N ILE A 263 -8.70 -26.94 -21.03
CA ILE A 263 -8.01 -26.16 -22.07
C ILE A 263 -7.61 -27.12 -23.21
N LYS A 264 -8.34 -27.09 -24.33
CA LYS A 264 -7.84 -27.62 -25.61
C LYS A 264 -6.95 -26.57 -26.26
N GLY A 265 -5.63 -26.75 -26.15
CA GLY A 265 -4.65 -25.91 -26.85
C GLY A 265 -4.90 -25.89 -28.36
N ARG A 266 -5.16 -24.70 -28.92
CA ARG A 266 -5.21 -24.49 -30.38
C ARG A 266 -3.86 -23.96 -30.86
N SER A 267 -3.10 -24.83 -31.50
CA SER A 267 -2.04 -24.47 -32.44
C SER A 267 -2.67 -24.11 -33.80
N ALA A 268 -2.62 -22.85 -34.20
CA ALA A 268 -2.84 -22.45 -35.59
C ALA A 268 -2.15 -21.10 -35.87
N LEU A 269 -1.02 -21.13 -36.57
CA LEU A 269 -0.49 -19.97 -37.30
C LEU A 269 -0.50 -20.30 -38.81
N PRO A 270 -1.00 -19.41 -39.68
CA PRO A 270 -0.96 -19.58 -41.12
C PRO A 270 0.42 -19.24 -41.67
N GLY A 271 0.80 -19.94 -42.74
CA GLY A 271 2.14 -19.88 -43.31
C GLY A 271 2.45 -18.63 -44.14
N SER A 272 3.73 -18.29 -44.19
CA SER A 272 4.55 -18.19 -45.41
C SER A 272 5.83 -17.41 -45.12
N MET A 273 6.99 -18.02 -45.37
CA MET A 273 8.05 -17.51 -46.26
C MET A 273 9.27 -18.42 -46.15
N LYS A 274 9.66 -18.94 -47.32
CA LYS A 274 10.84 -19.77 -47.60
C LYS A 274 12.08 -18.90 -47.82
N ALA A 275 13.22 -19.58 -47.78
CA ALA A 275 14.52 -19.28 -48.41
C ALA A 275 15.50 -18.44 -47.57
N ALA A 276 16.80 -18.70 -47.53
CA ALA A 276 17.61 -19.77 -48.08
C ALA A 276 18.97 -19.81 -47.35
N MET A 277 19.50 -21.02 -47.22
CA MET A 277 20.88 -21.37 -46.87
C MET A 277 21.81 -21.10 -48.07
N VAL A 278 22.99 -20.50 -47.87
CA VAL A 278 24.16 -20.66 -48.76
C VAL A 278 25.45 -20.72 -47.92
N LEU A 279 26.05 -21.91 -47.95
CA LEU A 279 27.46 -22.31 -47.91
C LEU A 279 28.56 -21.23 -47.68
N CYS A 280 29.55 -21.56 -46.82
CA CYS A 280 30.89 -21.92 -47.31
C CYS A 280 31.77 -22.63 -46.25
N ARG A 281 32.35 -23.77 -46.63
CA ARG A 281 33.56 -24.40 -46.04
C ARG A 281 34.78 -23.53 -46.45
N SER A 282 35.98 -23.56 -45.88
CA SER A 282 36.90 -24.69 -45.63
C SER A 282 38.29 -24.16 -45.20
N HIS A 283 38.97 -24.95 -44.36
CA HIS A 283 40.44 -25.16 -44.24
C HIS A 283 41.26 -24.04 -43.55
N SER A 284 41.92 -24.23 -42.41
CA SER A 284 42.94 -25.22 -41.96
C SER A 284 44.37 -24.87 -42.36
N LEU A 285 45.23 -24.74 -41.32
CA LEU A 285 46.70 -24.84 -41.26
C LEU A 285 47.52 -23.56 -41.52
N LEU A 286 48.13 -22.99 -40.47
CA LEU A 286 49.56 -23.15 -40.14
C LEU A 286 49.99 -22.26 -38.95
N PHE A 287 50.72 -22.89 -38.03
CA PHE A 287 51.35 -22.40 -36.80
C PHE A 287 52.83 -22.02 -37.11
N PRO A 288 53.66 -21.59 -36.15
CA PRO A 288 53.88 -20.24 -35.58
C PRO A 288 55.26 -19.64 -35.99
N LEU A 289 55.48 -18.32 -35.86
CA LEU A 289 56.79 -17.75 -35.47
C LEU A 289 56.71 -16.23 -35.26
N ILE A 290 57.55 -15.72 -34.36
CA ILE A 290 57.92 -14.32 -34.14
C ILE A 290 57.06 -13.58 -33.09
N ILE A 291 57.16 -14.09 -31.86
CA ILE A 291 57.44 -13.24 -30.70
C ILE A 291 58.87 -12.71 -30.88
N LEU A 292 59.07 -11.42 -30.60
CA LEU A 292 60.35 -10.70 -30.40
C LEU A 292 60.63 -9.59 -31.42
N LEU A 293 59.76 -8.57 -31.50
CA LEU A 293 60.19 -7.21 -31.83
C LEU A 293 59.14 -6.20 -31.36
N PHE A 294 59.56 -5.27 -30.49
CA PHE A 294 58.86 -4.05 -30.03
C PHE A 294 57.62 -4.28 -29.13
N LEU A 295 57.61 -4.21 -27.79
CA LEU A 295 58.48 -3.58 -26.77
C LEU A 295 59.08 -2.25 -27.18
N LEU A 296 58.21 -1.29 -27.49
CA LEU A 296 58.38 0.14 -27.22
C LEU A 296 57.10 0.83 -27.67
N LEU A 297 56.12 0.90 -26.76
CA LEU A 297 55.15 1.99 -26.57
C LEU A 297 54.22 1.59 -25.41
N PHE A 298 54.67 1.91 -24.21
CA PHE A 298 53.89 1.83 -22.97
C PHE A 298 52.83 2.95 -22.98
N VAL A 299 51.55 2.56 -23.03
CA VAL A 299 50.44 3.30 -22.40
C VAL A 299 49.72 2.28 -21.51
N PRO A 300 49.53 2.54 -20.21
CA PRO A 300 49.00 1.54 -19.29
C PRO A 300 47.49 1.40 -19.53
N THR A 301 47.09 0.37 -20.25
CA THR A 301 45.74 -0.20 -20.13
C THR A 301 45.89 -1.47 -19.31
N GLY A 302 45.25 -1.47 -18.14
CA GLY A 302 45.24 -2.62 -17.23
C GLY A 302 44.71 -3.87 -17.95
N PRO A 303 45.08 -5.07 -17.46
CA PRO A 303 44.83 -6.30 -18.18
C PRO A 303 43.31 -6.50 -18.35
N SER A 304 42.85 -6.41 -19.60
CA SER A 304 41.71 -7.20 -20.05
C SER A 304 42.09 -8.64 -19.81
N ALA A 305 41.67 -9.15 -18.64
CA ALA A 305 41.48 -10.56 -18.43
C ALA A 305 40.56 -11.01 -19.57
N ARG A 306 41.18 -11.66 -20.55
CA ARG A 306 40.53 -12.52 -21.51
C ARG A 306 39.74 -13.51 -20.67
N ALA A 307 38.47 -13.22 -20.45
CA ALA A 307 37.55 -14.15 -19.85
C ALA A 307 37.69 -15.41 -20.69
N GLU A 308 38.19 -16.47 -20.08
CA GLU A 308 37.78 -17.80 -20.49
C GLU A 308 36.27 -17.71 -20.60
N ASP A 309 35.76 -17.86 -21.82
CA ASP A 309 34.35 -18.00 -22.12
C ASP A 309 33.92 -19.37 -21.55
N SER A 310 33.98 -19.47 -20.23
CA SER A 310 33.12 -20.30 -19.45
C SER A 310 31.77 -19.58 -19.52
N SER A 311 31.03 -19.86 -20.58
CA SER A 311 29.60 -19.57 -20.61
C SER A 311 29.01 -20.28 -19.39
N ALA A 312 28.92 -19.57 -18.27
CA ALA A 312 28.36 -20.07 -17.04
C ALA A 312 26.92 -20.45 -17.39
N ASP A 313 26.68 -21.76 -17.47
CA ASP A 313 25.43 -22.31 -17.95
C ASP A 313 24.37 -22.09 -16.85
N GLY A 314 23.60 -21.01 -16.89
CA GLY A 314 22.59 -20.69 -15.87
C GLY A 314 22.32 -19.20 -15.63
N PRO A 315 21.43 -18.87 -14.67
CA PRO A 315 21.13 -17.49 -14.28
C PRO A 315 22.33 -16.78 -13.66
N ILE A 316 22.43 -15.46 -13.88
CA ILE A 316 23.47 -14.59 -13.31
C ILE A 316 22.79 -13.53 -12.45
N LEU A 317 22.59 -13.81 -11.16
CA LEU A 317 21.88 -12.89 -10.27
C LEU A 317 22.83 -11.81 -9.72
N ALA A 318 22.39 -10.57 -9.78
CA ALA A 318 23.11 -9.41 -9.26
C ALA A 318 22.16 -8.42 -8.57
N VAL A 319 22.71 -7.52 -7.76
CA VAL A 319 21.97 -6.40 -7.19
C VAL A 319 22.13 -5.20 -8.11
N SER A 320 21.04 -4.75 -8.70
CA SER A 320 20.99 -3.61 -9.62
C SER A 320 20.95 -2.28 -8.86
N SER A 321 20.15 -2.21 -7.79
CA SER A 321 20.10 -1.03 -6.92
C SER A 321 19.61 -1.36 -5.51
N ILE A 322 20.00 -0.51 -4.57
CA ILE A 322 19.54 -0.52 -3.17
C ILE A 322 18.89 0.83 -2.90
N ARG A 323 17.69 0.83 -2.31
CA ARG A 323 16.99 2.05 -1.87
C ARG A 323 16.66 1.96 -0.40
N GLY A 324 16.79 3.07 0.31
CA GLY A 324 16.51 3.16 1.75
C GLY A 324 17.78 3.20 2.59
N ASN A 325 17.69 3.91 3.70
CA ASN A 325 18.73 4.03 4.74
C ASN A 325 18.12 3.60 6.07
N LEU A 326 18.97 3.26 7.04
CA LEU A 326 18.54 2.97 8.40
C LEU A 326 18.55 4.24 9.24
N GLU A 327 17.42 4.57 9.86
CA GLU A 327 17.36 5.58 10.91
C GLU A 327 17.68 4.94 12.26
N ASP A 328 18.68 5.48 12.97
CA ASP A 328 19.03 4.98 14.30
C ASP A 328 17.84 5.08 15.26
N GLY A 329 17.61 4.01 16.02
CA GLY A 329 16.49 3.85 16.94
C GLY A 329 15.11 3.74 16.28
N ARG A 330 15.01 3.57 14.95
CA ARG A 330 13.73 3.45 14.23
C ARG A 330 13.73 2.34 13.18
N PRO A 331 12.68 1.48 13.15
CA PRO A 331 12.52 0.52 12.07
C PRO A 331 12.48 1.24 10.71
N SER A 332 13.26 0.73 9.76
CA SER A 332 13.48 1.32 8.44
C SER A 332 13.39 0.23 7.37
N SER A 333 12.99 0.61 6.15
CA SER A 333 12.88 -0.32 5.02
C SER A 333 14.06 -0.19 4.07
N ILE A 334 14.65 -1.32 3.69
CA ILE A 334 15.67 -1.46 2.66
C ILE A 334 15.04 -2.21 1.48
N PHE A 335 15.05 -1.60 0.31
CA PHE A 335 14.58 -2.21 -0.94
C PHE A 335 15.79 -2.63 -1.77
N VAL A 336 15.85 -3.91 -2.14
CA VAL A 336 16.91 -4.46 -2.97
C VAL A 336 16.31 -4.88 -4.30
N VAL A 337 16.83 -4.32 -5.40
CA VAL A 337 16.45 -4.70 -6.75
C VAL A 337 17.44 -5.75 -7.24
N LEU A 338 16.97 -6.99 -7.36
CA LEU A 338 17.69 -8.09 -7.99
C LEU A 338 17.49 -8.03 -9.50
N GLN A 339 18.55 -8.35 -10.24
CA GLN A 339 18.56 -8.44 -11.69
C GLN A 339 19.19 -9.75 -12.13
N ASN A 340 18.65 -10.36 -13.17
CA ASN A 340 19.29 -11.49 -13.83
C ASN A 340 20.05 -11.00 -15.08
N ASN A 341 21.38 -10.93 -14.99
CA ASN A 341 22.26 -10.45 -16.05
C ASN A 341 22.57 -11.50 -17.14
N ALA A 342 21.99 -12.69 -17.06
CA ALA A 342 22.14 -13.68 -18.12
C ALA A 342 21.52 -13.17 -19.43
N SER A 343 22.08 -13.58 -20.57
CA SER A 343 21.51 -13.26 -21.88
C SER A 343 20.26 -14.11 -22.13
N PRO A 344 19.18 -13.54 -22.68
CA PRO A 344 18.00 -14.34 -23.04
C PRO A 344 18.38 -15.39 -24.09
N THR A 345 18.00 -16.65 -23.90
CA THR A 345 18.13 -17.65 -24.98
C THR A 345 16.84 -17.71 -25.79
N TYR A 346 16.94 -17.38 -27.08
CA TYR A 346 15.79 -17.38 -28.01
C TYR A 346 15.47 -18.78 -28.59
N ASP A 347 16.21 -19.82 -28.19
CA ASP A 347 16.08 -21.19 -28.70
C ASP A 347 14.96 -22.01 -28.02
N THR A 348 14.25 -21.44 -27.04
CA THR A 348 13.15 -22.13 -26.35
C THR A 348 11.79 -21.65 -26.83
N VAL A 349 10.89 -22.61 -27.10
CA VAL A 349 9.57 -22.40 -27.70
C VAL A 349 8.58 -21.70 -26.74
N GLU A 350 8.91 -21.54 -25.46
CA GLU A 350 8.05 -20.90 -24.45
C GLU A 350 8.83 -20.05 -23.43
N PRO A 351 8.38 -18.82 -23.12
CA PRO A 351 8.94 -17.99 -22.05
C PRO A 351 8.89 -18.69 -20.69
N GLY A 352 10.03 -18.75 -19.99
CA GLY A 352 10.17 -19.31 -18.65
C GLY A 352 10.87 -20.68 -18.58
N PHE A 353 10.99 -21.42 -19.68
CA PHE A 353 11.74 -22.68 -19.72
C PHE A 353 13.20 -22.51 -20.18
N ASP A 354 13.70 -21.28 -20.07
CA ASP A 354 15.09 -20.92 -20.33
C ASP A 354 16.00 -21.42 -19.20
N LYS A 355 17.13 -22.04 -19.57
CA LYS A 355 18.21 -22.44 -18.65
C LYS A 355 18.79 -21.28 -17.85
N ASN A 356 18.66 -20.06 -18.38
CA ASN A 356 19.13 -18.83 -17.76
C ASN A 356 18.11 -18.22 -16.78
N SER A 357 16.95 -18.83 -16.58
CA SER A 357 15.96 -18.36 -15.60
C SER A 357 16.22 -18.91 -14.20
N ALA A 358 16.11 -18.06 -13.18
CA ALA A 358 16.14 -18.47 -11.78
C ALA A 358 14.70 -18.59 -11.23
N ARG A 359 14.37 -19.71 -10.59
CA ARG A 359 13.04 -20.04 -10.07
C ARG A 359 13.04 -20.21 -8.55
N ASN A 360 11.88 -20.04 -7.92
CA ASN A 360 11.70 -20.20 -6.47
C ASN A 360 12.72 -19.39 -5.66
N ILE A 361 12.99 -18.15 -6.10
CA ILE A 361 14.03 -17.31 -5.50
C ILE A 361 13.59 -16.89 -4.11
N GLN A 362 14.35 -17.31 -3.10
CA GLN A 362 14.22 -16.87 -1.71
C GLN A 362 15.44 -16.05 -1.33
N VAL A 363 15.21 -14.88 -0.77
CA VAL A 363 16.24 -13.90 -0.45
C VAL A 363 16.22 -13.62 1.03
N GLU A 364 17.37 -13.64 1.67
CA GLU A 364 17.54 -13.38 3.10
C GLU A 364 18.62 -12.31 3.28
N LEU A 365 18.37 -11.35 4.17
CA LEU A 365 19.32 -10.31 4.49
C LEU A 365 19.85 -10.54 5.89
N GLU A 366 21.17 -10.59 6.02
CA GLU A 366 21.87 -10.84 7.28
C GLU A 366 22.80 -9.65 7.59
N SER A 367 22.90 -9.29 8.86
CA SER A 367 23.89 -8.35 9.38
C SER A 367 24.87 -9.11 10.26
N ALA A 368 26.17 -8.84 10.10
CA ALA A 368 27.18 -9.29 11.07
C ALA A 368 27.27 -8.38 12.30
N ASP A 369 26.71 -7.17 12.24
CA ASP A 369 26.66 -6.23 13.37
C ASP A 369 25.34 -6.42 14.13
N GLU A 370 25.45 -6.80 15.41
CA GLU A 370 24.32 -7.03 16.32
C GLU A 370 23.44 -5.79 16.54
N LYS A 371 23.98 -4.60 16.28
CA LYS A 371 23.24 -3.33 16.36
C LYS A 371 22.31 -3.13 15.18
N ILE A 372 22.47 -3.88 14.09
CA ILE A 372 21.56 -3.88 12.95
C ILE A 372 20.76 -5.18 12.98
N LYS A 373 19.50 -5.07 13.40
CA LYS A 373 18.57 -6.20 13.51
C LYS A 373 17.71 -6.24 12.25
N ILE A 374 17.78 -7.34 11.51
CA ILE A 374 16.87 -7.60 10.39
C ILE A 374 15.62 -8.29 10.94
N PHE A 375 14.46 -7.68 10.77
CA PHE A 375 13.18 -8.23 11.24
C PHE A 375 12.46 -9.05 10.18
N SER A 376 12.75 -8.79 8.92
CA SER A 376 12.21 -9.57 7.81
C SER A 376 12.85 -10.95 7.76
N GLY A 377 12.03 -12.00 7.71
CA GLY A 377 12.48 -13.34 7.34
C GLY A 377 12.80 -13.43 5.84
N LYS A 378 12.87 -14.67 5.33
CA LYS A 378 13.09 -14.93 3.90
C LYS A 378 12.01 -14.29 3.04
N GLN A 379 12.43 -13.51 2.04
CA GLN A 379 11.58 -12.84 1.06
C GLN A 379 11.50 -13.68 -0.22
N ASN A 380 10.33 -13.77 -0.84
CA ASN A 380 10.16 -14.51 -2.09
C ASN A 380 10.20 -13.55 -3.29
N ALA A 381 11.14 -13.76 -4.21
CA ALA A 381 11.24 -13.02 -5.47
C ALA A 381 10.71 -13.82 -6.68
N GLY A 382 10.22 -15.04 -6.48
CA GLY A 382 9.52 -15.82 -7.51
C GLY A 382 10.42 -16.32 -8.64
N LEU A 383 10.07 -15.95 -9.88
CA LEU A 383 10.78 -16.28 -11.12
C LEU A 383 11.49 -15.02 -11.63
N LEU A 384 12.78 -15.13 -11.93
CA LEU A 384 13.56 -14.06 -12.57
C LEU A 384 14.17 -14.58 -13.87
N VAL A 385 13.55 -14.18 -14.99
CA VAL A 385 14.00 -14.51 -16.34
C VAL A 385 15.23 -13.67 -16.69
N ALA A 386 16.05 -14.16 -17.63
CA ALA A 386 17.20 -13.43 -18.16
C ALA A 386 16.81 -12.01 -18.62
N GLY A 387 17.50 -10.99 -18.12
CA GLY A 387 17.25 -9.57 -18.41
C GLY A 387 16.24 -8.87 -17.49
N GLU A 388 15.50 -9.60 -16.66
CA GLU A 388 14.45 -9.05 -15.80
C GLU A 388 14.94 -8.63 -14.42
N ASN A 389 14.11 -7.82 -13.74
CA ASN A 389 14.35 -7.34 -12.38
C ASN A 389 13.23 -7.77 -11.41
N ALA A 390 13.59 -8.03 -10.15
CA ALA A 390 12.67 -8.24 -9.06
C ALA A 390 13.05 -7.36 -7.86
N THR A 391 12.07 -6.77 -7.17
CA THR A 391 12.33 -5.98 -5.97
C THR A 391 11.90 -6.76 -4.74
N VAL A 392 12.77 -6.84 -3.73
CA VAL A 392 12.46 -7.38 -2.40
C VAL A 392 12.68 -6.31 -1.33
N GLN A 393 11.90 -6.37 -0.26
CA GLN A 393 11.94 -5.41 0.85
C GLN A 393 12.36 -6.12 2.14
N PHE A 394 13.26 -5.47 2.88
CA PHE A 394 13.66 -5.89 4.22
C PHE A 394 13.40 -4.78 5.21
N MET A 395 12.81 -5.13 6.35
CA MET A 395 12.67 -4.27 7.51
C MET A 395 13.84 -4.52 8.44
N ALA A 396 14.52 -3.45 8.83
CA ALA A 396 15.66 -3.50 9.72
C ALA A 396 15.67 -2.33 10.69
N LEU A 397 16.30 -2.51 11.84
CA LEU A 397 16.48 -1.49 12.86
C LEU A 397 17.97 -1.38 13.20
N ALA A 398 18.49 -0.16 13.06
CA ALA A 398 19.74 0.23 13.68
C ALA A 398 19.44 0.68 15.11
N ASP A 399 20.08 0.06 16.09
CA ASP A 399 19.83 0.27 17.53
C ASP A 399 21.16 0.59 18.22
N GLY A 400 21.48 1.89 18.35
CA GLY A 400 22.75 2.34 18.92
C GLY A 400 23.95 2.12 17.99
N ALA A 401 23.69 2.00 16.69
CA ALA A 401 24.71 1.97 15.64
C ALA A 401 25.24 3.39 15.41
N ALA A 402 26.56 3.50 15.19
CA ALA A 402 27.14 4.79 14.84
C ALA A 402 26.63 5.22 13.45
N LEU A 403 26.62 6.52 13.16
CA LEU A 403 26.29 7.00 11.83
C LEU A 403 27.38 6.56 10.84
N GLY A 404 27.02 5.98 9.70
CA GLY A 404 28.01 5.42 8.78
C GLY A 404 27.45 4.41 7.80
N ILE A 405 28.32 3.78 7.02
CA ILE A 405 27.96 2.73 6.07
C ILE A 405 28.22 1.37 6.71
N TYR A 406 27.21 0.50 6.68
CA TYR A 406 27.27 -0.83 7.26
C TYR A 406 27.15 -1.90 6.18
N PRO A 407 28.06 -2.89 6.17
CA PRO A 407 27.97 -4.02 5.26
C PRO A 407 26.90 -5.01 5.74
N LEU A 408 26.04 -5.44 4.83
CA LEU A 408 25.07 -6.51 5.01
C LEU A 408 25.34 -7.62 3.99
N GLN A 409 24.82 -8.82 4.24
CA GLN A 409 24.95 -9.95 3.34
C GLN A 409 23.58 -10.39 2.85
N LEU A 410 23.41 -10.46 1.53
CA LEU A 410 22.21 -10.92 0.88
C LEU A 410 22.41 -12.36 0.40
N ARG A 411 21.77 -13.32 1.07
CA ARG A 411 21.77 -14.72 0.65
C ARG A 411 20.59 -15.00 -0.26
N ILE A 412 20.86 -15.44 -1.48
CA ILE A 412 19.86 -15.77 -2.51
C ILE A 412 19.89 -17.27 -2.73
N ASN A 413 18.77 -17.94 -2.44
CA ASN A 413 18.56 -19.35 -2.73
C ASN A 413 17.58 -19.48 -3.90
N TYR A 414 17.89 -20.27 -4.92
CA TYR A 414 17.04 -20.42 -6.09
C TYR A 414 17.17 -21.82 -6.71
N SER A 415 16.29 -22.13 -7.66
CA SER A 415 16.33 -23.33 -8.48
C SER A 415 16.65 -22.96 -9.93
N ARG A 416 17.60 -23.66 -10.55
CA ARG A 416 17.96 -23.48 -11.97
C ARG A 416 17.73 -24.77 -12.73
N LEU A 417 17.45 -24.67 -14.03
CA LEU A 417 17.29 -25.83 -14.89
C LEU A 417 18.65 -26.52 -15.06
N SER A 418 18.74 -27.80 -14.71
CA SER A 418 19.97 -28.58 -14.84
C SER A 418 19.95 -29.52 -16.05
N GLN A 419 18.78 -30.08 -16.39
CA GLN A 419 18.66 -31.04 -17.49
C GLN A 419 17.26 -31.01 -18.11
N VAL A 420 17.20 -31.16 -19.44
CA VAL A 420 15.97 -31.42 -20.20
C VAL A 420 16.08 -32.79 -20.86
N THR A 421 15.17 -33.70 -20.54
CA THR A 421 15.11 -35.03 -21.14
C THR A 421 13.93 -35.11 -22.09
N ALA A 422 14.19 -35.32 -23.38
CA ALA A 422 13.17 -35.56 -24.38
C ALA A 422 12.95 -37.07 -24.56
N SER A 423 11.71 -37.51 -24.54
CA SER A 423 11.28 -38.88 -24.79
C SER A 423 10.10 -38.90 -25.77
N GLY A 424 9.71 -40.06 -26.31
CA GLY A 424 8.61 -40.13 -27.30
C GLY A 424 9.07 -39.94 -28.75
N SER A 425 8.12 -39.70 -29.66
CA SER A 425 8.40 -39.64 -31.10
C SER A 425 8.74 -38.22 -31.55
N LYS A 426 9.42 -38.05 -32.70
CA LYS A 426 9.69 -36.71 -33.27
C LYS A 426 8.42 -35.88 -33.53
N ALA A 427 7.28 -36.54 -33.74
CA ALA A 427 5.99 -35.89 -33.97
C ALA A 427 5.24 -35.55 -32.67
N ALA A 428 5.63 -36.15 -31.54
CA ALA A 428 5.05 -35.92 -30.22
C ALA A 428 6.12 -36.18 -29.12
N PRO A 429 7.09 -35.26 -28.96
CA PRO A 429 8.10 -35.37 -27.92
C PRO A 429 7.49 -35.00 -26.54
N ASN A 430 7.80 -35.81 -25.54
CA ASN A 430 7.56 -35.56 -24.13
C ASN A 430 8.83 -35.01 -23.49
N PHE A 431 8.75 -33.84 -22.88
CA PHE A 431 9.88 -33.21 -22.20
C PHE A 431 9.76 -33.34 -20.68
N VAL A 432 10.85 -33.75 -20.03
CA VAL A 432 11.00 -33.78 -18.58
C VAL A 432 12.10 -32.78 -18.19
N PHE A 433 11.74 -31.79 -17.39
CA PHE A 433 12.63 -30.73 -16.91
C PHE A 433 13.10 -31.05 -15.49
N SER A 434 14.42 -31.09 -15.28
CA SER A 434 15.04 -31.31 -13.97
C SER A 434 15.66 -30.01 -13.48
N TYR A 435 15.42 -29.70 -12.21
CA TYR A 435 15.93 -28.49 -11.57
C TYR A 435 16.83 -28.85 -10.40
N GLU A 436 17.88 -28.07 -10.20
CA GLU A 436 18.76 -28.15 -9.03
C GLU A 436 18.70 -26.87 -8.19
N ARG A 437 18.97 -27.00 -6.89
CA ARG A 437 19.05 -25.85 -5.98
C ARG A 437 20.44 -25.25 -6.02
N ALA A 438 20.50 -23.92 -6.08
CA ALA A 438 21.71 -23.13 -6.00
C ALA A 438 21.57 -22.03 -4.94
N SER A 439 22.70 -21.53 -4.46
CA SER A 439 22.77 -20.43 -3.49
C SER A 439 23.88 -19.47 -3.87
N GLN A 440 23.67 -18.17 -3.65
CA GLN A 440 24.62 -17.11 -3.92
C GLN A 440 24.55 -16.08 -2.79
N GLU A 441 25.70 -15.59 -2.34
CA GLU A 441 25.79 -14.50 -1.36
C GLU A 441 26.33 -13.24 -2.03
N LEU A 442 25.64 -12.11 -1.82
CA LEU A 442 26.01 -10.82 -2.37
C LEU A 442 26.17 -9.78 -1.25
N PRO A 443 27.31 -9.08 -1.18
CA PRO A 443 27.49 -8.02 -0.19
C PRO A 443 26.66 -6.79 -0.56
N LEU A 444 26.02 -6.20 0.44
CA LEU A 444 25.27 -4.95 0.35
C LEU A 444 25.84 -3.92 1.32
N GLN A 445 25.60 -2.65 1.04
CA GLN A 445 25.96 -1.56 1.94
C GLN A 445 24.73 -0.69 2.19
N VAL A 446 24.44 -0.44 3.47
CA VAL A 446 23.33 0.42 3.87
C VAL A 446 23.85 1.49 4.81
N LYS A 447 23.39 2.73 4.62
CA LYS A 447 23.79 3.85 5.47
C LYS A 447 22.88 3.93 6.70
N VAL A 448 23.50 4.00 7.88
CA VAL A 448 22.86 4.41 9.14
C VAL A 448 22.98 5.93 9.27
N MET A 449 21.87 6.58 9.53
CA MET A 449 21.69 8.02 9.67
C MET A 449 20.78 8.30 10.88
N GLN A 450 20.79 9.52 11.39
CA GLN A 450 19.95 9.89 12.52
C GLN A 450 18.51 10.21 12.08
N GLY A 451 18.35 10.68 10.83
CA GLY A 451 17.11 11.23 10.31
C GLY A 451 16.77 12.59 10.97
N PRO A 452 15.66 13.23 10.57
CA PRO A 452 15.22 14.44 11.26
C PRO A 452 14.75 14.10 12.69
N ARG A 453 15.24 14.85 13.68
CA ARG A 453 14.95 14.66 15.12
C ARG A 453 14.50 15.98 15.69
N ILE A 454 13.20 16.13 15.93
CA ILE A 454 12.66 17.37 16.48
C ILE A 454 12.67 17.26 18.00
N GLU A 455 13.35 18.20 18.64
CA GLU A 455 13.43 18.31 20.09
C GLU A 455 12.93 19.68 20.53
N GLN A 456 12.40 19.74 21.75
CA GLN A 456 12.04 20.99 22.39
C GLN A 456 13.31 21.70 22.87
N GLY A 457 13.45 22.97 22.50
CA GLY A 457 14.40 23.91 23.06
C GLY A 457 13.79 24.69 24.22
N GLU A 458 14.05 26.01 24.23
CA GLU A 458 13.54 26.92 25.24
C GLU A 458 12.02 27.14 25.12
N LEU A 459 11.37 27.35 26.26
CA LEU A 459 9.97 27.77 26.34
C LEU A 459 9.94 29.24 26.74
N GLU A 460 9.38 30.08 25.88
CA GLU A 460 9.25 31.52 26.09
C GLU A 460 7.87 31.85 26.68
N GLY A 461 7.86 32.39 27.90
CA GLY A 461 6.65 32.83 28.60
C GLY A 461 6.10 31.83 29.61
N ASP A 462 5.14 32.31 30.41
CA ASP A 462 4.41 31.53 31.42
C ASP A 462 2.91 31.56 31.14
N ALA A 463 2.19 30.51 31.58
CA ALA A 463 0.73 30.49 31.54
C ALA A 463 0.16 31.23 32.76
N LEU A 464 -0.86 32.07 32.56
CA LEU A 464 -1.55 32.77 33.63
C LEU A 464 -2.78 31.99 34.09
N LEU A 465 -2.99 31.94 35.41
CA LEU A 465 -4.19 31.37 36.02
C LEU A 465 -5.46 32.10 35.56
N GLY A 466 -6.47 31.34 35.15
CA GLY A 466 -7.80 31.86 34.77
C GLY A 466 -7.83 32.75 33.54
N GLY A 467 -6.74 32.82 32.76
CA GLY A 467 -6.61 33.69 31.60
C GLY A 467 -6.08 32.97 30.36
N GLN A 468 -6.07 33.70 29.25
CA GLN A 468 -5.38 33.31 28.03
C GLN A 468 -3.92 33.77 28.10
N SER A 469 -2.99 32.92 27.68
CA SER A 469 -1.56 33.23 27.58
C SER A 469 -1.00 32.74 26.25
N SER A 470 0.01 33.42 25.74
CA SER A 470 0.71 33.07 24.51
C SER A 470 2.11 32.61 24.87
N LEU A 471 2.47 31.38 24.53
CA LEU A 471 3.78 30.77 24.80
C LEU A 471 4.53 30.53 23.49
N GLY A 472 5.81 30.90 23.44
CA GLY A 472 6.71 30.54 22.35
C GLY A 472 7.39 29.22 22.65
N VAL A 473 7.22 28.23 21.78
CA VAL A 473 7.87 26.91 21.89
C VAL A 473 8.95 26.81 20.83
N VAL A 474 10.21 26.81 21.25
CA VAL A 474 11.32 26.60 20.31
C VAL A 474 11.41 25.12 19.98
N LEU A 475 11.28 24.76 18.71
CA LEU A 475 11.54 23.42 18.19
C LEU A 475 12.84 23.43 17.39
N ALA A 476 13.75 22.52 17.72
CA ALA A 476 15.05 22.40 17.08
C ALA A 476 15.18 21.05 16.37
N ASN A 477 15.69 21.04 15.14
CA ASN A 477 16.05 19.81 14.46
C ASN A 477 17.49 19.41 14.86
N ARG A 478 17.61 18.43 15.76
CA ARG A 478 18.90 17.84 16.18
C ARG A 478 19.33 16.64 15.36
N GLY A 479 18.60 16.37 14.27
CA GLY A 479 18.90 15.32 13.31
C GLY A 479 19.93 15.72 12.27
N ASP A 480 20.32 14.75 11.44
CA ASP A 480 21.27 14.94 10.33
C ASP A 480 20.60 15.20 8.98
N LEU A 481 19.26 15.18 8.92
CA LEU A 481 18.46 15.48 7.73
C LEU A 481 17.41 16.58 7.98
N PRO A 482 17.01 17.33 6.95
CA PRO A 482 15.98 18.36 7.06
C PRO A 482 14.59 17.76 7.36
N ALA A 483 13.85 18.44 8.24
CA ALA A 483 12.45 18.16 8.52
C ALA A 483 11.56 19.15 7.76
N PHE A 484 10.59 18.66 7.00
CA PHE A 484 9.63 19.48 6.27
C PHE A 484 8.25 19.43 6.93
N ASP A 485 7.47 20.50 6.79
CA ASP A 485 6.11 20.63 7.31
C ASP A 485 6.00 20.23 8.79
N VAL A 486 6.93 20.74 9.59
CA VAL A 486 6.92 20.56 11.03
C VAL A 486 5.68 21.24 11.59
N GLN A 487 4.82 20.45 12.21
CA GLN A 487 3.60 20.89 12.86
C GLN A 487 3.58 20.34 14.29
N MET A 488 3.02 21.11 15.20
CA MET A 488 2.78 20.70 16.58
C MET A 488 1.29 20.67 16.87
N GLN A 489 0.82 19.63 17.54
CA GLN A 489 -0.54 19.52 18.03
C GLN A 489 -0.49 19.30 19.54
N ALA A 490 -0.84 20.31 20.32
CA ALA A 490 -1.03 20.17 21.76
C ALA A 490 -2.35 19.43 22.05
N LEU A 491 -2.33 18.54 23.03
CA LEU A 491 -3.50 17.81 23.51
C LEU A 491 -3.89 18.41 24.88
N PRO A 492 -4.96 19.23 24.95
CA PRO A 492 -5.35 19.88 26.19
C PRO A 492 -5.67 18.85 27.28
N ILE A 493 -5.01 19.00 28.42
CA ILE A 493 -5.30 18.27 29.66
C ILE A 493 -5.34 19.27 30.80
N ALA A 494 -6.12 18.99 31.85
CA ALA A 494 -6.20 19.87 33.02
C ALA A 494 -4.79 20.20 33.55
N PRO A 495 -4.49 21.48 33.85
CA PRO A 495 -5.41 22.61 33.95
C PRO A 495 -5.64 23.39 32.64
N PHE A 496 -5.10 22.94 31.51
CA PHE A 496 -5.26 23.59 30.21
C PHE A 496 -6.59 23.17 29.58
N LEU A 497 -7.57 24.08 29.61
CA LEU A 497 -8.92 23.83 29.11
C LEU A 497 -8.99 23.90 27.58
N MET A 498 -8.18 24.76 26.99
CA MET A 498 -8.10 24.96 25.54
C MET A 498 -6.68 25.33 25.16
N VAL A 499 -6.20 24.75 24.07
CA VAL A 499 -4.93 25.13 23.44
C VAL A 499 -5.17 25.33 21.96
N LEU A 500 -4.82 26.50 21.45
CA LEU A 500 -4.84 26.86 20.04
C LEU A 500 -3.40 26.99 19.58
N ASN A 501 -3.06 26.35 18.47
CA ASN A 501 -1.74 26.49 17.86
C ASN A 501 -1.86 27.31 16.59
N ASP A 502 -0.95 28.26 16.39
CA ASP A 502 -0.84 28.95 15.11
C ASP A 502 -0.26 27.98 14.07
N GLN A 503 -0.98 27.79 12.96
CA GLN A 503 -0.67 26.76 11.97
C GLN A 503 0.34 27.29 10.96
N GLU A 504 1.62 27.32 11.33
CA GLU A 504 2.71 27.56 10.38
C GLU A 504 3.45 26.26 10.05
N ASN A 505 3.50 25.93 8.76
CA ASN A 505 4.32 24.83 8.28
C ASN A 505 5.77 25.29 8.21
N VAL A 506 6.57 24.89 9.18
CA VAL A 506 8.00 25.24 9.22
C VAL A 506 8.81 24.12 8.58
N SER A 507 9.85 24.47 7.83
CA SER A 507 10.90 23.54 7.43
C SER A 507 12.15 23.84 8.24
N LEU A 508 12.74 22.81 8.86
CA LEU A 508 13.93 22.94 9.71
C LEU A 508 15.08 22.14 9.12
N ALA A 509 16.13 22.84 8.65
CA ALA A 509 17.39 22.21 8.30
C ALA A 509 18.08 21.60 9.54
N PRO A 510 19.05 20.68 9.37
CA PRO A 510 19.87 20.17 10.47
C PRO A 510 20.48 21.31 11.31
N GLY A 511 20.24 21.31 12.62
CA GLY A 511 20.70 22.33 13.56
C GLY A 511 19.85 23.60 13.61
N GLU A 512 18.87 23.78 12.72
CA GLU A 512 17.97 24.92 12.71
C GLU A 512 16.91 24.80 13.80
N SER A 513 16.39 25.94 14.25
CA SER A 513 15.30 26.02 15.22
C SER A 513 14.27 27.05 14.79
N ALA A 514 13.01 26.84 15.15
CA ALA A 514 11.94 27.82 14.96
C ALA A 514 11.03 27.87 16.18
N THR A 515 10.43 29.03 16.41
CA THR A 515 9.52 29.27 17.53
C THR A 515 8.08 29.16 17.04
N LEU A 516 7.32 28.23 17.61
CA LEU A 516 5.88 28.10 17.38
C LEU A 516 5.10 28.76 18.52
N THR A 517 4.01 29.44 18.20
CA THR A 517 3.21 30.14 19.20
C THR A 517 1.99 29.33 19.62
N LEU A 518 1.89 29.02 20.92
CA LEU A 518 0.74 28.37 21.55
C LEU A 518 -0.09 29.37 22.34
N SER A 519 -1.38 29.49 22.00
CA SER A 519 -2.37 30.18 22.81
C SER A 519 -3.08 29.21 23.75
N ILE A 520 -2.86 29.35 25.06
CA ILE A 520 -3.36 28.44 26.08
C ILE A 520 -4.34 29.16 27.00
N PHE A 521 -5.45 28.50 27.33
CA PHE A 521 -6.42 28.94 28.31
C PHE A 521 -6.37 28.03 29.54
N THR A 522 -6.05 28.60 30.69
CA THR A 522 -5.84 27.86 31.95
C THR A 522 -7.06 27.98 32.86
N ASP A 523 -7.44 26.90 33.53
CA ASP A 523 -8.49 26.93 34.56
C ASP A 523 -8.12 27.92 35.67
N ARG A 524 -9.11 28.71 36.10
CA ARG A 524 -9.00 29.63 37.25
C ARG A 524 -8.84 28.92 38.59
N ASN A 525 -9.25 27.64 38.68
CA ASN A 525 -9.16 26.83 39.88
C ASN A 525 -7.83 26.07 40.00
N ALA A 526 -6.95 26.18 39.00
CA ALA A 526 -5.66 25.53 39.04
C ALA A 526 -4.73 26.16 40.08
N THR A 527 -3.79 25.37 40.62
CA THR A 527 -2.74 25.89 41.51
C THR A 527 -1.55 26.35 40.69
N SER A 528 -0.78 27.31 41.20
CA SER A 528 0.51 27.67 40.58
C SER A 528 1.49 26.49 40.64
N GLY A 529 2.28 26.32 39.59
CA GLY A 529 3.20 25.18 39.47
C GLY A 529 3.47 24.74 38.04
N TYR A 530 4.29 23.71 37.89
CA TYR A 530 4.61 23.11 36.59
C TYR A 530 3.58 22.05 36.20
N TYR A 531 3.09 22.13 34.97
CA TYR A 531 2.18 21.16 34.38
C TYR A 531 2.71 20.68 33.05
N ALA A 532 2.60 19.37 32.80
CA ALA A 532 2.92 18.80 31.51
C ALA A 532 1.78 19.04 30.53
N LEU A 533 2.10 19.53 29.33
CA LEU A 533 1.20 19.60 28.19
C LEU A 533 1.69 18.61 27.14
N PRO A 534 1.01 17.47 26.94
CA PRO A 534 1.35 16.52 25.89
C PRO A 534 1.17 17.16 24.51
N CYS A 535 2.17 17.01 23.66
CA CYS A 535 2.22 17.53 22.31
C CYS A 535 2.61 16.42 21.34
N ARG A 536 2.00 16.43 20.16
CA ARG A 536 2.38 15.57 19.04
C ARG A 536 3.00 16.42 17.94
N ILE A 537 4.25 16.14 17.62
CA ILE A 537 4.97 16.77 16.51
C ILE A 537 4.82 15.87 15.29
N SER A 538 4.43 16.44 14.15
CA SER A 538 4.45 15.75 12.86
C SER A 538 5.36 16.47 11.86
N TYR A 539 6.08 15.71 11.05
CA TYR A 539 7.01 16.24 10.05
C TYR A 539 7.29 15.22 8.95
N ARG A 540 7.83 15.64 7.81
CA ARG A 540 8.22 14.77 6.68
C ARG A 540 9.73 14.69 6.51
N ASN A 541 10.23 13.50 6.19
CA ASN A 541 11.63 13.30 5.77
C ASN A 541 11.73 13.47 4.24
N GLY A 542 12.08 14.67 3.77
CA GLY A 542 12.04 15.06 2.36
C GLY A 542 10.67 15.59 1.90
N LYS A 543 10.64 16.33 0.78
CA LYS A 543 9.44 17.03 0.28
C LYS A 543 8.25 16.12 -0.05
N ASN A 544 8.53 14.88 -0.48
CA ASN A 544 7.53 13.87 -0.80
C ASN A 544 7.60 12.67 0.17
N GLY A 545 8.26 12.84 1.32
CA GLY A 545 8.41 11.78 2.31
C GLY A 545 7.13 11.50 3.08
N GLU A 546 7.08 10.34 3.72
CA GLU A 546 6.00 9.99 4.65
C GLU A 546 6.01 10.92 5.88
N THR A 547 4.81 11.23 6.39
CA THR A 547 4.65 12.02 7.62
C THR A 547 4.98 11.15 8.83
N LYS A 548 6.04 11.53 9.53
CA LYS A 548 6.46 10.98 10.81
C LYS A 548 5.80 11.73 11.96
N LYS A 549 5.61 11.04 13.08
CA LYS A 549 5.02 11.59 14.30
C LYS A 549 5.91 11.27 15.50
N GLN A 550 6.06 12.23 16.41
CA GLN A 550 6.80 12.12 17.65
C GLN A 550 6.00 12.77 18.77
N ASP A 551 5.87 12.09 19.90
CA ASP A 551 5.21 12.64 21.07
C ASP A 551 6.25 13.33 21.98
N LEU A 552 5.88 14.48 22.56
CA LEU A 552 6.67 15.31 23.45
C LEU A 552 5.78 15.82 24.60
N ALA A 553 6.35 16.22 25.72
CA ALA A 553 5.62 16.85 26.81
C ALA A 553 6.28 18.19 27.16
N LEU A 554 5.57 19.29 26.93
CA LEU A 554 6.02 20.62 27.32
C LEU A 554 5.78 20.83 28.81
N LEU A 555 6.80 21.24 29.55
CA LEU A 555 6.66 21.58 30.97
C LEU A 555 6.35 23.07 31.11
N ILE A 556 5.09 23.42 31.35
CA ILE A 556 4.63 24.80 31.39
C ILE A 556 4.44 25.23 32.83
N TYR A 557 5.05 26.36 33.20
CA TYR A 557 4.82 26.97 34.49
C TYR A 557 3.54 27.83 34.47
N VAL A 558 2.62 27.53 35.37
CA VAL A 558 1.40 28.30 35.59
C VAL A 558 1.63 29.26 36.73
N ARG A 559 1.61 30.55 36.42
CA ARG A 559 1.81 31.66 37.35
C ARG A 559 0.48 32.21 37.85
N GLU A 560 0.44 32.55 39.13
CA GLU A 560 -0.68 33.28 39.71
C GLU A 560 -0.71 34.72 39.18
N GLN A 561 -1.89 35.17 38.75
CA GLN A 561 -2.05 36.54 38.29
C GLN A 561 -1.87 37.49 39.48
N SER A 562 -0.80 38.30 39.48
CA SER A 562 -0.59 39.25 40.57
C SER A 562 -1.75 40.24 40.59
N SER A 563 -2.63 40.10 41.58
CA SER A 563 -3.67 41.07 41.83
C SER A 563 -2.99 42.33 42.41
N PHE A 564 -3.46 43.50 41.98
CA PHE A 564 -3.18 44.81 42.60
C PHE A 564 -2.01 45.72 42.12
N PRO A 565 -1.75 45.92 40.81
CA PRO A 565 -0.99 47.11 40.36
C PRO A 565 -1.64 48.44 40.78
N TRP A 566 -2.98 48.46 40.87
CA TRP A 566 -3.76 49.65 41.22
C TRP A 566 -3.64 50.05 42.70
N LEU A 567 -3.30 49.12 43.62
CA LEU A 567 -3.05 49.48 45.01
C LEU A 567 -1.84 50.41 45.14
N TYR A 568 -0.82 50.24 44.28
CA TYR A 568 0.32 51.17 44.21
C TYR A 568 -0.08 52.55 43.71
N LEU A 569 -1.00 52.63 42.74
CA LEU A 569 -1.53 53.91 42.25
C LEU A 569 -2.41 54.61 43.29
N VAL A 570 -3.22 53.85 44.04
CA VAL A 570 -4.02 54.38 45.16
C VAL A 570 -3.13 54.83 46.32
N ALA A 571 -2.10 54.05 46.66
CA ALA A 571 -1.12 54.44 47.67
C ALA A 571 -0.34 55.70 47.25
N ALA A 572 0.11 55.79 46.00
CA ALA A 572 0.78 56.98 45.46
C ALA A 572 -0.13 58.21 45.48
N GLY A 573 -1.42 58.05 45.13
CA GLY A 573 -2.43 59.11 45.21
C GLY A 573 -2.67 59.60 46.64
N LEU A 574 -2.75 58.68 47.61
CA LEU A 574 -2.88 59.01 49.03
C LEU A 574 -1.65 59.75 49.58
N ILE A 575 -0.44 59.32 49.20
CA ILE A 575 0.81 59.98 49.58
C ILE A 575 0.85 61.41 49.02
N LEU A 576 0.43 61.61 47.76
CA LEU A 576 0.38 62.93 47.13
C LEU A 576 -0.63 63.86 47.83
N LEU A 577 -1.80 63.34 48.23
CA LEU A 577 -2.80 64.06 49.02
C LEU A 577 -2.28 64.48 50.40
N LEU A 578 -1.56 63.59 51.09
CA LEU A 578 -0.95 63.92 52.39
C LEU A 578 0.14 64.98 52.26
N LEU A 579 0.99 64.91 51.22
CA LEU A 579 2.04 65.90 50.98
C LEU A 579 1.46 67.28 50.64
N THR A 580 0.44 67.33 49.78
CA THR A 580 -0.22 68.60 49.39
C THR A 580 -1.02 69.20 50.55
N GLY A 581 -1.76 68.38 51.31
CA GLY A 581 -2.46 68.80 52.52
C GLY A 581 -1.52 69.30 53.61
N GLY A 582 -0.39 68.62 53.82
CA GLY A 582 0.68 69.03 54.74
C GLY A 582 1.29 70.38 54.37
N LEU A 583 1.63 70.60 53.09
CA LEU A 583 2.15 71.87 52.58
C LEU A 583 1.15 73.03 52.74
N PHE A 584 -0.13 72.77 52.50
CA PHE A 584 -1.18 73.78 52.67
C PHE A 584 -1.41 74.13 54.15
N GLY A 585 -1.40 73.13 55.03
CA GLY A 585 -1.45 73.30 56.48
C GLY A 585 -0.26 74.11 57.00
N LEU A 586 0.96 73.80 56.54
CA LEU A 586 2.18 74.52 56.92
C LEU A 586 2.13 75.99 56.47
N ARG A 587 1.67 76.26 55.24
CA ARG A 587 1.49 77.62 54.72
C ARG A 587 0.47 78.43 55.54
N LYS A 588 -0.65 77.82 55.90
CA LYS A 588 -1.70 78.46 56.72
C LYS A 588 -1.23 78.70 58.16
N PHE A 589 -0.47 77.77 58.74
CA PHE A 589 0.16 77.93 60.05
C PHE A 589 1.19 79.09 60.04
N MET A 590 2.05 79.13 59.01
CA MET A 590 3.02 80.21 58.82
C MET A 590 2.35 81.59 58.58
N SER A 591 1.22 81.65 57.86
CA SER A 591 0.48 82.90 57.67
C SER A 591 -0.21 83.37 58.96
N ASN A 592 -0.74 82.44 59.77
CA ASN A 592 -1.32 82.77 61.08
C ASN A 592 -0.25 83.22 62.08
N GLN A 593 0.94 82.61 62.08
CA GLN A 593 2.08 83.07 62.89
C GLN A 593 2.55 84.48 62.50
N ARG A 594 2.53 84.84 61.20
CA ARG A 594 2.80 86.20 60.74
C ARG A 594 1.73 87.22 61.19
N ARG A 595 0.46 86.82 61.27
CA ARG A 595 -0.61 87.69 61.80
C ARG A 595 -0.48 87.92 63.31
N ILE A 596 -0.02 86.94 64.08
CA ILE A 596 0.16 87.08 65.54
C ILE A 596 1.35 87.99 65.88
N ARG A 597 2.38 88.09 65.01
CA ARG A 597 3.52 89.02 65.20
C ARG A 597 3.19 90.49 64.93
N ILE A 598 2.11 90.81 64.21
CA ILE A 598 1.73 92.20 63.85
C ILE A 598 0.83 92.83 64.94
N VAL A 599 0.29 92.05 65.88
CA VAL A 599 -0.58 92.55 66.97
C VAL A 599 0.21 92.84 68.26
N LYS A 600 1.54 92.66 68.26
CA LYS A 600 2.42 92.86 69.44
C LYS A 600 3.54 93.90 69.24
N SER A 601 3.47 94.74 68.21
CA SER A 601 4.34 95.91 68.03
C SER A 601 3.62 97.21 68.36
#